data_AF-A0A0R1K4E2-F1
#
_entry.id   AF-A0A0R1K4E2-F1
#
_cell.length_a   1.000
_cell.length_b   1.000
_cell.length_c   1.000
_cell.angle_alpha   90.00
_cell.angle_beta   90.00
_cell.angle_gamma   90.00
#
_symmetry.space_group_name_H-M   'P 1'
#
loop_
_entity.id
_entity.type
_entity.pdbx_description
1 polymer ?
#
loop_
_entity_poly.entity_id
_entity_poly.type
_entity_poly.pdbx_seq_one_letter_code
_entity_poly.pdbx_strand_id
1 'polypeptide(L)'
;MIAGMSSSPVLLAKAGLLDHTKFTAGIFEETYALNPFIPKQNLVRQPVVTDCGIVTSSFQFFREFAIAAIRACGLKIGDQAYAPARTDRPYTAEELTYHLPKES
;
A
#
# COMPACT_ATOMS: atom_id res chain seq x y z
N MET A 1 5.37 -1.81 15.22
CA MET A 1 4.56 -1.85 13.98
C MET A 1 4.62 -0.49 13.32
N ILE A 2 4.72 -0.45 12.00
CA ILE A 2 4.75 0.77 11.20
C ILE A 2 3.58 0.69 10.21
N ALA A 3 2.86 1.78 10.01
CA ALA A 3 1.78 1.85 9.03
C ALA A 3 1.99 3.05 8.10
N GLY A 4 2.12 2.81 6.80
CA GLY A 4 2.39 3.83 5.79
C GLY A 4 1.36 3.82 4.66
N MET A 5 0.79 4.98 4.35
CA MET A 5 -0.18 5.13 3.26
C MET A 5 0.35 6.07 2.16
N SER A 6 -0.18 5.92 0.95
CA SER A 6 0.06 6.79 -0.18
C SER A 6 1.54 6.77 -0.60
N SER A 7 2.25 7.89 -0.47
CA SER A 7 3.67 8.01 -0.84
C SER A 7 4.63 7.69 0.31
N SER A 8 4.17 7.56 1.55
CA SER A 8 5.04 7.28 2.70
C SER A 8 5.86 5.98 2.61
N PRO A 9 5.46 4.90 1.89
CA PRO A 9 6.33 3.76 1.65
C PRO A 9 7.65 4.11 0.94
N VAL A 10 7.74 5.24 0.22
CA VAL A 10 9.01 5.72 -0.35
C VAL A 10 10.05 6.01 0.75
N LEU A 11 9.62 6.59 1.87
CA LEU A 11 10.51 6.88 3.00
C LEU A 11 10.94 5.58 3.71
N LEU A 12 10.04 4.60 3.80
CA LEU A 12 10.35 3.27 4.34
C LEU A 12 11.37 2.54 3.47
N ALA A 13 11.22 2.62 2.14
CA ALA A 13 12.20 2.10 1.19
C ALA A 13 13.56 2.79 1.37
N LYS A 14 13.56 4.11 1.49
CA LYS A 14 14.80 4.88 1.66
C LYS A 14 15.54 4.53 2.96
N ALA A 15 14.81 4.11 3.99
CA ALA A 15 15.35 3.64 5.26
C ALA A 15 15.78 2.15 5.24
N GLY A 16 15.66 1.44 4.10
CA GLY A 16 15.98 0.01 3.97
C GLY A 16 14.94 -0.93 4.57
N LEU A 17 13.80 -0.41 5.05
CA LEU A 17 12.79 -1.22 5.74
C LEU A 17 11.97 -2.11 4.79
N LEU A 18 12.07 -1.87 3.47
CA LEU A 18 11.34 -2.62 2.45
C LEU A 18 12.21 -3.64 1.69
N ASP A 19 13.50 -3.75 2.00
CA ASP A 19 14.45 -4.61 1.26
C ASP A 19 14.05 -6.09 1.29
N HIS A 20 13.40 -6.51 2.38
CA HIS A 20 12.90 -7.88 2.59
C HIS A 20 11.42 -7.92 2.99
N THR A 21 10.69 -6.84 2.75
CA THR A 21 9.29 -6.69 3.19
C THR A 21 8.40 -6.42 1.99
N LYS A 22 7.34 -7.22 1.82
CA LYS A 22 6.33 -6.96 0.80
C LYS A 22 5.55 -5.69 1.12
N PHE A 23 5.24 -4.90 0.11
CA PHE A 23 4.50 -3.65 0.29
C PHE A 23 3.60 -3.33 -0.90
N THR A 24 2.73 -2.34 -0.71
CA THR A 24 2.00 -1.63 -1.76
C THR A 24 2.14 -0.12 -1.52
N ALA A 25 1.88 0.71 -2.54
CA ALA A 25 1.97 2.16 -2.40
C ALA A 25 1.06 2.88 -3.40
N GLY A 26 0.66 4.11 -3.05
CA GLY A 26 -0.07 5.01 -3.94
C GLY A 26 0.87 5.90 -4.74
N ILE A 27 1.80 5.32 -5.51
CA ILE A 27 2.77 6.04 -6.33
C ILE A 27 2.79 5.49 -7.76
N PHE A 28 3.22 6.33 -8.70
CA PHE A 28 3.26 5.99 -10.13
C PHE A 28 4.41 5.03 -10.48
N GLU A 29 4.25 4.27 -11.56
CA GLU A 29 5.30 3.38 -12.10
C GLU A 29 6.61 4.10 -12.36
N GLU A 30 6.51 5.33 -12.86
CA GLU A 30 7.65 6.20 -13.14
C GLU A 30 8.41 6.57 -11.86
N THR A 31 7.73 6.63 -10.71
CA THR A 31 8.38 6.88 -9.42
C THR A 31 9.32 5.74 -9.04
N TYR A 32 8.94 4.48 -9.29
CA TYR A 32 9.85 3.34 -9.07
C TYR A 32 11.05 3.37 -10.02
N ALA A 33 10.83 3.74 -11.29
CA ALA A 33 11.90 3.81 -12.28
C ALA A 33 12.94 4.90 -11.94
N LEU A 34 12.49 6.05 -11.44
CA LEU A 34 13.36 7.16 -11.05
C LEU A 34 14.07 6.95 -9.70
N ASN A 35 13.58 6.01 -8.87
CA ASN A 35 14.06 5.80 -7.51
C ASN A 35 14.43 4.32 -7.30
N PRO A 36 15.60 3.86 -7.77
CA PRO A 36 16.00 2.46 -7.74
C PRO A 36 16.22 1.90 -6.32
N PHE A 37 16.28 2.78 -5.30
CA PHE A 37 16.28 2.35 -3.90
C PHE A 37 14.92 1.79 -3.45
N ILE A 38 13.84 1.97 -4.23
CA ILE A 38 12.55 1.36 -3.96
C ILE A 38 12.57 -0.07 -4.50
N PRO A 39 12.47 -1.11 -3.66
CA PRO A 39 12.62 -2.50 -4.09
C PRO A 39 11.36 -2.99 -4.81
N LYS A 40 11.19 -2.62 -6.08
CA LYS A 40 9.99 -2.92 -6.90
C LYS A 40 9.70 -4.43 -6.97
N GLN A 41 10.70 -5.30 -6.83
CA GLN A 41 10.52 -6.75 -6.74
C GLN A 41 9.67 -7.21 -5.54
N ASN A 42 9.57 -6.39 -4.49
CA ASN A 42 8.76 -6.65 -3.30
C ASN A 42 7.37 -5.99 -3.37
N LEU A 43 7.06 -5.28 -4.46
CA LEU A 43 5.76 -4.65 -4.67
C LEU A 43 4.67 -5.70 -4.92
N VAL A 44 3.56 -5.58 -4.21
CA VAL A 44 2.37 -6.40 -4.36
C VAL A 44 1.18 -5.52 -4.73
N ARG A 45 0.51 -5.84 -5.83
CA ARG A 45 -0.68 -5.12 -6.31
C ARG A 45 -1.92 -5.55 -5.54
N GLN A 46 -2.04 -5.04 -4.31
CA GLN A 46 -3.19 -5.25 -3.44
C GLN A 46 -3.61 -3.93 -2.78
N PRO A 47 -4.89 -3.80 -2.36
CA PRO A 47 -5.37 -2.64 -1.62
C PRO A 47 -4.54 -2.31 -0.38
N VAL A 48 -4.24 -3.33 0.42
CA VAL A 48 -3.44 -3.25 1.63
C VAL A 48 -2.51 -4.46 1.67
N VAL A 49 -1.25 -4.24 2.08
CA VAL A 49 -0.27 -5.29 2.30
C VAL A 49 0.24 -5.19 3.73
N THR A 50 0.25 -6.31 4.44
CA THR A 50 0.86 -6.42 5.77
C THR A 50 1.94 -7.48 5.72
N ASP A 51 3.18 -7.10 6.02
CA ASP A 51 4.32 -8.00 6.05
C ASP A 51 5.39 -7.48 7.01
N CYS A 52 6.12 -8.37 7.68
CA CYS A 52 7.17 -8.03 8.66
C CYS A 52 6.83 -6.90 9.67
N GLY A 53 5.57 -6.78 10.09
CA GLY A 53 5.12 -5.72 11.01
C GLY A 53 4.95 -4.33 10.40
N ILE A 54 4.93 -4.24 9.06
CA ILE A 54 4.66 -3.04 8.27
C ILE A 54 3.33 -3.22 7.53
N VAL A 55 2.42 -2.27 7.70
CA VAL A 55 1.16 -2.18 6.94
C VAL A 55 1.31 -1.07 5.90
N THR A 56 1.05 -1.36 4.63
CA THR A 56 1.11 -0.37 3.55
C THR A 56 -0.15 -0.36 2.69
N SER A 57 -0.48 0.81 2.12
CA SER A 57 -1.69 1.01 1.32
C SER A 57 -1.58 2.20 0.37
N SER A 58 -2.38 2.21 -0.71
CA SER A 58 -2.72 3.44 -1.42
C SER A 58 -3.79 4.24 -0.66
N PHE A 59 -3.89 5.56 -0.88
CA PHE A 59 -4.84 6.43 -0.19
C PHE A 59 -6.30 6.04 -0.42
N GLN A 60 -6.62 5.51 -1.61
CA GLN A 60 -7.98 5.09 -1.95
C GLN A 60 -8.54 3.96 -1.07
N PHE A 61 -7.68 3.23 -0.36
CA PHE A 61 -8.04 2.11 0.53
C PHE A 61 -7.88 2.45 2.01
N PHE A 62 -8.15 3.71 2.38
CA PHE A 62 -7.93 4.16 3.76
C PHE A 62 -8.75 3.36 4.79
N ARG A 63 -9.88 2.78 4.41
CA ARG A 63 -10.76 1.98 5.28
C ARG A 63 -10.11 0.65 5.61
N GLU A 64 -9.73 -0.08 4.58
CA GLU A 64 -9.02 -1.35 4.66
C GLU A 64 -7.70 -1.17 5.41
N PHE A 65 -6.98 -0.08 5.13
CA PHE A 65 -5.76 0.28 5.83
C PHE A 65 -6.00 0.51 7.32
N ALA A 66 -7.02 1.29 7.69
CA ALA A 66 -7.34 1.56 9.09
C ALA A 66 -7.67 0.26 9.85
N ILE A 67 -8.47 -0.61 9.24
CA ILE A 67 -8.79 -1.93 9.80
C ILE A 67 -7.53 -2.77 10.00
N ALA A 68 -6.65 -2.85 8.98
CA ALA A 68 -5.41 -3.61 9.07
C ALA A 68 -4.44 -3.05 10.12
N ALA A 69 -4.29 -1.72 10.20
CA ALA A 69 -3.43 -1.06 11.18
C ALA A 69 -3.94 -1.26 12.62
N ILE A 70 -5.25 -1.10 12.85
CA ILE A 70 -5.86 -1.33 14.17
C ILE A 70 -5.69 -2.79 14.61
N ARG A 71 -5.90 -3.74 13.70
CA ARG A 71 -5.68 -5.17 13.98
C ARG A 71 -4.21 -5.49 14.27
N ALA A 72 -3.28 -4.85 13.54
CA ALA A 72 -1.86 -4.99 13.80
C ALA A 72 -1.45 -4.44 15.19
N CYS A 73 -2.22 -3.50 15.78
CA CYS A 73 -2.05 -3.05 17.17
C CYS A 73 -2.58 -4.06 18.20
N GLY A 74 -3.16 -5.19 17.77
CA GLY A 74 -3.81 -6.16 18.67
C GLY A 74 -5.22 -5.76 19.10
N LEU A 75 -5.81 -4.73 18.48
CA LEU A 75 -7.16 -4.27 18.80
C LEU A 75 -8.20 -4.97 17.91
N LYS A 76 -9.38 -5.23 18.48
CA LYS A 76 -10.50 -5.83 17.76
C LYS A 76 -11.30 -4.74 17.05
N ILE A 77 -11.57 -4.95 15.77
CA ILE A 77 -12.43 -4.08 14.95
C ILE A 77 -13.17 -4.92 13.91
N GLY A 78 -14.44 -4.59 13.65
CA GLY A 78 -15.25 -5.29 12.66
C GLY A 78 -14.82 -4.97 11.22
N ASP A 79 -15.03 -5.91 10.31
CA ASP A 79 -14.68 -5.75 8.89
C ASP A 79 -15.40 -4.59 8.19
N GLN A 80 -16.51 -4.11 8.77
CA GLN A 80 -17.37 -3.06 8.21
C GLN A 80 -17.29 -1.74 8.99
N ALA A 81 -16.29 -1.57 9.87
CA ALA A 81 -16.19 -0.42 10.79
C ALA A 81 -16.14 0.95 10.10
N TYR A 82 -15.89 1.00 8.78
CA TYR A 82 -15.83 2.24 7.99
C TYR A 82 -16.60 2.14 6.67
N ALA A 83 -17.60 1.25 6.56
CA ALA A 83 -18.41 1.07 5.37
C ALA A 83 -19.10 2.38 4.89
N PRO A 84 -19.43 2.51 3.58
CA PRO A 84 -19.26 1.51 2.53
C PRO A 84 -17.86 1.51 1.91
N ALA A 85 -17.32 0.31 1.68
CA ALA A 85 -16.17 0.05 0.81
C ALA A 85 -16.65 -0.75 -0.41
N ARG A 86 -15.84 -0.79 -1.47
CA ARG A 86 -16.14 -1.62 -2.65
C ARG A 86 -16.07 -3.11 -2.26
N THR A 87 -17.11 -3.88 -2.60
CA THR A 87 -17.17 -5.32 -2.31
C THR A 87 -17.71 -6.17 -3.46
N ASP A 88 -17.95 -5.59 -4.64
CA ASP A 88 -18.51 -6.28 -5.81
C ASP A 88 -17.53 -7.30 -6.43
N ARG A 89 -16.23 -6.94 -6.48
CA ARG A 89 -15.16 -7.83 -6.92
C ARG A 89 -13.79 -7.39 -6.39
N PRO A 90 -12.78 -8.28 -6.39
CA PRO A 90 -11.39 -7.90 -6.15
C PRO A 90 -10.88 -6.90 -7.20
N TYR A 91 -9.94 -6.06 -6.78
CA TYR A 91 -9.18 -5.20 -7.67
C TYR A 91 -8.19 -6.01 -8.51
N THR A 92 -8.07 -5.69 -9.79
CA THR A 92 -7.04 -6.25 -10.66
C THR A 92 -5.70 -5.56 -10.42
N ALA A 93 -4.60 -6.21 -10.83
CA ALA A 93 -3.29 -5.59 -10.75
C ALA A 93 -3.18 -4.30 -11.59
N GLU A 94 -3.90 -4.23 -12.71
CA GLU A 94 -3.96 -3.06 -13.59
C GLU A 94 -4.66 -1.89 -12.91
N GLU A 95 -5.79 -2.10 -12.22
CA GLU A 95 -6.47 -1.06 -11.43
C GLU A 95 -5.59 -0.48 -10.31
N LEU A 96 -4.54 -1.23 -9.91
CA LEU A 96 -3.58 -0.87 -8.87
C LEU A 96 -2.21 -0.47 -9.44
N THR A 97 -2.15 -0.22 -10.74
CA THR A 97 -0.97 0.27 -11.44
C THR A 97 -1.25 1.66 -11.98
N TYR A 98 -0.57 2.66 -11.42
CA TYR A 98 -0.78 4.06 -11.76
C TYR A 98 0.37 4.55 -12.64
N HIS A 99 0.03 5.31 -13.68
CA HIS A 99 1.00 5.99 -14.52
C HIS A 99 0.78 7.49 -14.45
N LEU A 100 1.86 8.25 -14.60
CA LEU A 100 1.74 9.68 -14.84
C LEU A 100 0.88 9.93 -16.09
N PRO A 101 0.11 11.02 -16.14
CA PRO A 101 -0.56 11.43 -17.37
C PRO A 101 0.46 11.54 -18.49
N LYS A 102 0.09 11.08 -19.70
CA LYS A 102 0.90 11.34 -20.88
C LYS A 102 0.94 12.85 -21.09
N GLU A 103 2.12 13.42 -21.29
CA GLU A 103 2.24 14.81 -21.73
C GLU A 103 1.44 14.96 -23.02
N SER A 104 0.50 15.92 -23.00
CA SER A 104 -0.41 16.26 -24.09
C SER A 104 0.26 17.17 -25.11
#